data_AF-A0A1J3ECT6-F1
#
_entry.id   AF-A0A1J3ECT6-F1
#
_cell.length_a   1.000
_cell.length_b   1.000
_cell.length_c   1.000
_cell.angle_alpha   90.00
_cell.angle_beta   90.00
_cell.angle_gamma   90.00
#
_symmetry.space_group_name_H-M   'P 1'
#
loop_
_entity.id
_entity.type
_entity.pdbx_description
1 polymer ?
#
loop_
_entity_poly.entity_id
_entity_poly.type
_entity_poly.pdbx_seq_one_letter_code
_entity_poly.pdbx_strand_id
1 'polypeptide(L)'
;VIYFTHIISLSLSFSSSTLRILSTIYSASLSEMWSYVCLPFLLLFWNDLAVAKASESIFLPTQTGADSSRAFGPVCSSPDPNLNYRPVIGILSHPGDGASGRLTNDTSTTYIAASYVKFAEAGGARVIPLIYNEPEELLFQKLELVNGVIFTGGWAKKYEYFDIVKKIFNKALERNDAGEHFPVFGICLGFELMSIIISQNRDILERFDAEDNASSLQFVENINIKGTLFQRFPPELL
;
A
#
# COMPACT_ATOMS: atom_id res chain seq x y z
N VAL A 1 6.94 32.03 20.59
CA VAL A 1 8.27 32.63 20.39
C VAL A 1 9.04 32.55 21.69
N ILE A 2 9.84 31.50 21.89
CA ILE A 2 10.92 31.44 22.89
C ILE A 2 12.02 30.58 22.24
N TYR A 3 13.14 31.22 21.94
CA TYR A 3 14.40 30.59 21.51
C TYR A 3 15.20 30.21 22.75
N PHE A 4 15.92 29.09 22.70
CA PHE A 4 17.11 28.89 23.53
C PHE A 4 18.23 28.29 22.68
N THR A 5 19.22 29.14 22.43
CA THR A 5 20.58 28.79 21.99
C THR A 5 21.52 29.22 23.10
N HIS A 6 22.42 28.34 23.55
CA HIS A 6 23.74 28.77 24.01
C HIS A 6 24.78 27.67 23.76
N ILE A 7 25.82 28.09 23.03
CA ILE A 7 27.13 27.48 22.86
C ILE A 7 28.02 27.97 24.02
N ILE A 8 28.99 27.18 24.48
CA ILE A 8 30.44 27.51 24.56
C ILE A 8 31.25 26.34 25.14
N SER A 9 32.38 26.14 24.47
CA SER A 9 33.49 25.20 24.63
C SER A 9 34.44 25.53 25.79
N LEU A 10 35.16 24.54 26.32
CA LEU A 10 36.53 24.71 26.86
C LEU A 10 37.30 23.37 26.85
N SER A 11 38.62 23.51 26.72
CA SER A 11 39.60 22.66 26.05
C SER A 11 40.65 22.00 26.96
N LEU A 12 41.19 20.82 26.55
CA LEU A 12 42.59 20.30 26.60
C LEU A 12 43.35 20.27 27.97
N SER A 13 44.24 19.35 28.38
CA SER A 13 44.93 18.15 27.83
C SER A 13 45.86 17.52 28.93
N PHE A 14 46.59 16.42 28.58
CA PHE A 14 47.72 15.68 29.23
C PHE A 14 47.37 14.42 30.05
N SER A 15 48.17 13.33 30.13
CA SER A 15 49.18 12.62 29.29
C SER A 15 49.61 11.34 30.06
N SER A 16 50.17 10.35 29.35
CA SER A 16 51.07 9.25 29.79
C SER A 16 50.50 7.94 30.36
N SER A 17 50.43 6.97 29.45
CA SER A 17 50.81 5.54 29.48
C SER A 17 51.22 4.82 30.79
N THR A 18 50.69 3.60 30.89
CA THR A 18 51.28 2.35 31.46
C THR A 18 51.47 2.21 32.97
N LEU A 19 50.54 1.49 33.62
CA LEU A 19 50.88 0.50 34.66
C LEU A 19 49.77 -0.57 34.83
N ARG A 20 50.10 -1.82 34.42
CA ARG A 20 49.79 -3.13 35.06
C ARG A 20 48.35 -3.33 35.56
N ILE A 21 47.51 -4.09 34.86
CA ILE A 21 47.35 -5.56 35.04
C ILE A 21 47.66 -6.01 36.48
N LEU A 22 46.69 -5.91 37.40
CA LEU A 22 46.14 -7.01 38.24
C LEU A 22 45.18 -6.45 39.33
N SER A 23 43.87 -6.52 39.08
CA SER A 23 42.76 -6.62 40.06
C SER A 23 41.45 -6.46 39.27
N THR A 24 40.88 -7.52 38.71
CA THR A 24 40.02 -8.49 39.40
C THR A 24 39.03 -7.82 40.37
N ILE A 25 37.80 -7.66 39.87
CA ILE A 25 36.53 -7.63 40.61
C ILE A 25 36.26 -6.35 41.44
N TYR A 26 35.53 -5.38 40.85
CA TYR A 26 34.16 -4.99 41.25
C TYR A 26 33.68 -3.80 40.40
N SER A 27 32.36 -3.73 40.17
CA SER A 27 31.60 -2.59 39.63
C SER A 27 31.56 -2.39 38.10
N ALA A 28 31.01 -3.38 37.38
CA ALA A 28 30.25 -3.07 36.17
C ALA A 28 28.79 -2.75 36.58
N SER A 29 28.31 -1.61 36.11
CA SER A 29 27.01 -1.04 36.46
C SER A 29 25.84 -1.81 35.85
N LEU A 30 24.74 -1.78 36.59
CA LEU A 30 23.45 -2.42 36.41
C LEU A 30 22.69 -1.89 35.17
N SER A 31 23.13 -2.17 33.94
CA SER A 31 22.28 -1.93 32.74
C SER A 31 22.49 -2.88 31.56
N GLU A 32 23.47 -3.78 31.59
CA GLU A 32 23.72 -4.77 30.51
C GLU A 32 23.21 -6.19 30.82
N MET A 33 22.40 -6.38 31.86
CA MET A 33 21.89 -7.71 32.27
C MET A 33 20.44 -8.01 31.84
N TRP A 34 19.80 -7.17 31.03
CA TRP A 34 18.42 -7.39 30.56
C TRP A 34 18.32 -7.98 29.14
N SER A 35 19.45 -8.26 28.49
CA SER A 35 19.51 -8.89 27.17
C SER A 35 19.63 -10.42 27.22
N TYR A 36 19.76 -11.03 28.40
CA TYR A 36 20.01 -12.47 28.54
C TYR A 36 18.96 -13.25 29.36
N VAL A 37 17.84 -12.61 29.75
CA VAL A 37 16.80 -13.26 30.57
C VAL A 37 15.58 -13.76 29.76
N CYS A 38 15.45 -13.38 28.48
CA CYS A 38 14.35 -13.89 27.63
C CYS A 38 14.77 -15.02 26.67
N LEU A 39 16.05 -15.40 26.64
CA LEU A 39 16.53 -16.50 25.78
C LEU A 39 16.35 -17.94 26.31
N PRO A 40 16.05 -18.23 27.60
CA PRO A 40 15.73 -19.60 28.00
C PRO A 40 14.21 -19.91 28.02
N PHE A 41 13.33 -18.92 27.84
CA PHE A 41 11.87 -19.16 27.79
C PHE A 41 11.35 -19.54 26.40
N LEU A 42 12.10 -19.27 25.33
CA LEU A 42 11.74 -19.67 23.96
C LEU A 42 12.07 -21.13 23.62
N LEU A 43 12.82 -21.84 24.48
CA LEU A 43 13.17 -23.25 24.29
C LEU A 43 12.36 -24.21 25.17
N LEU A 44 11.53 -23.69 26.08
CA LEU A 44 10.66 -24.49 26.95
C LEU A 44 9.21 -24.57 26.47
N PHE A 45 8.85 -23.87 25.38
CA PHE A 45 7.54 -23.97 24.72
C PHE A 45 7.58 -24.73 23.38
N TRP A 46 8.67 -25.45 23.09
CA TRP A 46 8.75 -26.27 21.86
C TRP A 46 8.38 -27.74 22.08
N ASN A 47 8.22 -28.21 23.32
CA ASN A 47 8.03 -29.64 23.58
C ASN A 47 6.57 -30.10 23.73
N ASP A 48 5.59 -29.25 23.45
CA ASP A 48 4.16 -29.62 23.41
C ASP A 48 3.50 -29.43 22.03
N LEU A 49 4.26 -29.67 20.96
CA LEU A 49 3.66 -29.96 19.65
C LEU A 49 3.36 -31.46 19.58
N ALA A 50 2.23 -31.83 20.20
CA ALA A 50 1.57 -33.09 19.89
C ALA A 50 1.38 -33.17 18.37
N VAL A 51 1.86 -34.27 17.78
CA VAL A 51 1.61 -34.62 16.38
C VAL A 51 0.11 -34.75 16.19
N ALA A 52 -0.53 -33.69 15.71
CA ALA A 52 -1.88 -33.77 15.18
C ALA A 52 -1.80 -34.61 13.90
N LYS A 53 -2.33 -35.83 13.98
CA LYS A 53 -2.48 -36.74 12.85
C LYS A 53 -3.27 -36.02 11.76
N ALA A 54 -2.63 -35.73 10.63
CA ALA A 54 -3.31 -35.17 9.48
C ALA A 54 -4.41 -36.14 9.03
N SER A 55 -5.66 -35.78 9.27
CA SER A 55 -6.79 -36.43 8.62
C SER A 55 -6.89 -35.83 7.23
N GLU A 56 -6.41 -36.58 6.23
CA GLU A 56 -6.70 -36.29 4.83
C GLU A 56 -8.20 -36.39 4.59
N SER A 57 -8.87 -35.25 4.58
CA SER A 57 -10.12 -35.08 3.84
C SER A 57 -10.25 -33.61 3.44
N ILE A 58 -9.47 -33.22 2.44
CA ILE A 58 -9.74 -31.99 1.69
C ILE A 58 -11.03 -32.25 0.92
N PHE A 59 -12.16 -31.87 1.51
CA PHE A 59 -13.43 -31.86 0.81
C PHE A 59 -13.46 -30.67 -0.15
N LEU A 60 -13.40 -30.96 -1.44
CA LEU A 60 -13.69 -29.99 -2.49
C LEU A 60 -15.16 -29.53 -2.35
N PRO A 61 -15.50 -28.28 -2.73
CA PRO A 61 -16.86 -27.73 -2.65
C PRO A 61 -17.95 -28.55 -3.39
N THR A 62 -17.56 -29.58 -4.12
CA THR A 62 -18.44 -30.48 -4.88
C THR A 62 -19.04 -31.62 -4.06
N GLN A 63 -18.68 -31.77 -2.78
CA GLN A 63 -19.07 -32.94 -1.97
C GLN A 63 -20.16 -32.68 -0.92
N THR A 64 -20.65 -31.45 -0.78
CA THR A 64 -21.78 -31.11 0.09
C THR A 64 -22.96 -30.66 -0.75
N GLY A 65 -23.86 -31.60 -1.07
CA GLY A 65 -25.15 -31.28 -1.68
C GLY A 65 -25.56 -32.27 -2.75
N ALA A 66 -26.08 -33.42 -2.31
CA ALA A 66 -26.90 -34.28 -3.15
C ALA A 66 -28.29 -33.64 -3.30
N ASP A 67 -28.58 -33.08 -4.48
CA ASP A 67 -29.93 -33.07 -5.03
C ASP A 67 -29.85 -33.40 -6.52
N SER A 68 -30.37 -34.57 -6.86
CA SER A 68 -30.31 -35.16 -8.18
C SER A 68 -31.38 -34.54 -9.08
N SER A 69 -31.05 -33.48 -9.82
CA SER A 69 -31.60 -33.25 -11.18
C SER A 69 -30.78 -32.20 -11.95
N ARG A 70 -30.21 -32.63 -13.09
CA ARG A 70 -29.34 -31.89 -14.03
C ARG A 70 -27.85 -31.81 -13.63
N ALA A 71 -27.14 -32.89 -13.93
CA ALA A 71 -25.69 -32.93 -13.97
C ALA A 71 -25.15 -32.00 -15.08
N PHE A 72 -24.96 -30.72 -14.76
CA PHE A 72 -23.88 -29.94 -15.33
C PHE A 72 -22.86 -29.80 -14.19
N GLY A 73 -21.76 -30.56 -14.26
CA GLY A 73 -20.59 -30.23 -13.45
C GLY A 73 -20.18 -28.78 -13.72
N PRO A 74 -19.33 -28.15 -12.89
CA PRO A 74 -18.86 -26.80 -13.18
C PRO A 74 -18.11 -26.86 -14.51
N VAL A 75 -18.79 -26.46 -15.58
CA VAL A 75 -18.18 -26.33 -16.90
C VAL A 75 -17.26 -25.13 -16.75
N CYS A 76 -15.96 -25.38 -16.71
CA CYS A 76 -14.98 -24.32 -16.92
C CYS A 76 -15.25 -23.75 -18.31
N SER A 77 -16.01 -22.66 -18.37
CA SER A 77 -16.23 -21.92 -19.60
C SER A 77 -14.87 -21.52 -20.17
N SER A 78 -14.67 -21.74 -21.47
CA SER A 78 -13.47 -21.23 -22.14
C SER A 78 -13.32 -19.74 -21.84
N PRO A 79 -12.09 -19.25 -21.59
CA PRO A 79 -11.84 -17.81 -21.49
C PRO A 79 -12.41 -17.10 -22.71
N ASP A 80 -13.07 -15.96 -22.48
CA ASP A 80 -13.58 -15.09 -23.53
C ASP A 80 -12.38 -14.52 -24.31
N PRO A 81 -12.25 -14.81 -25.61
CA PRO A 81 -11.10 -14.36 -26.39
C PRO A 81 -11.00 -12.83 -26.51
N ASN A 82 -12.06 -12.08 -26.19
CA ASN A 82 -12.07 -10.62 -26.22
C ASN A 82 -11.54 -9.96 -24.93
N LEU A 83 -11.21 -10.74 -23.90
CA LEU A 83 -10.75 -10.23 -22.61
C LEU A 83 -9.23 -10.36 -22.43
N ASN A 84 -8.64 -9.37 -21.75
CA ASN A 84 -7.25 -9.42 -21.31
C ASN A 84 -7.13 -10.07 -19.92
N TYR A 85 -6.64 -11.31 -19.88
CA TYR A 85 -6.41 -12.07 -18.64
C TYR A 85 -5.06 -11.83 -17.97
N ARG A 86 -4.23 -10.93 -18.50
CA ARG A 86 -2.91 -10.58 -17.94
C ARG A 86 -2.75 -9.07 -17.82
N PRO A 87 -3.69 -8.38 -17.14
CA PRO A 87 -3.70 -6.93 -17.09
C PRO A 87 -2.43 -6.39 -16.46
N VAL A 88 -2.02 -5.22 -16.92
CA VAL A 88 -0.93 -4.42 -16.38
C VAL A 88 -1.53 -3.14 -15.86
N ILE A 89 -1.29 -2.79 -14.60
CA ILE A 89 -1.82 -1.59 -13.96
C ILE A 89 -0.67 -0.62 -13.68
N GLY A 90 -0.86 0.63 -14.10
CA GLY A 90 0.03 1.72 -13.74
C GLY A 90 -0.25 2.18 -12.32
N ILE A 91 0.78 2.37 -11.50
CA ILE A 91 0.64 3.00 -10.18
C ILE A 91 1.46 4.28 -10.19
N LEU A 92 0.80 5.42 -9.96
CA LEU A 92 1.46 6.71 -9.90
C LEU A 92 2.26 6.85 -8.60
N SER A 93 3.55 7.16 -8.71
CA SER A 93 4.42 7.43 -7.57
C SER A 93 4.03 8.72 -6.85
N HIS A 94 4.16 8.75 -5.54
CA HIS A 94 3.95 9.95 -4.74
C HIS A 94 5.27 10.71 -4.50
N PRO A 95 5.27 12.05 -4.38
CA PRO A 95 6.44 12.82 -3.99
C PRO A 95 7.00 12.45 -2.61
N GLY A 96 8.32 12.51 -2.49
CA GLY A 96 9.07 12.24 -1.27
C GLY A 96 9.56 10.80 -1.16
N ASP A 97 10.15 10.48 -0.01
CA ASP A 97 10.79 9.19 0.27
C ASP A 97 9.86 8.15 0.92
N GLY A 98 8.59 8.52 1.17
CA GLY A 98 7.62 7.69 1.88
C GLY A 98 7.95 7.48 3.36
N ALA A 99 8.90 8.22 3.91
CA ALA A 99 9.40 8.06 5.28
C ALA A 99 9.67 9.41 5.97
N SER A 100 9.01 10.48 5.51
CA SER A 100 9.12 11.84 6.06
C SER A 100 10.56 12.37 6.11
N GLY A 101 11.36 12.07 5.07
CA GLY A 101 12.75 12.51 4.94
C GLY A 101 13.78 11.63 5.67
N ARG A 102 13.34 10.55 6.32
CA ARG A 102 14.23 9.64 7.07
C ARG A 102 15.15 8.81 6.16
N LEU A 103 14.74 8.53 4.92
CA LEU A 103 15.53 7.75 3.97
C LEU A 103 16.37 8.67 3.07
N THR A 104 15.79 9.76 2.60
CA THR A 104 16.49 10.77 1.79
C THR A 104 15.81 12.12 1.87
N ASN A 105 16.61 13.18 1.80
CA ASN A 105 16.13 14.57 1.74
C ASN A 105 16.07 15.12 0.30
N ASP A 106 16.31 14.28 -0.70
CA ASP A 106 16.24 14.69 -2.11
C ASP A 106 14.78 14.95 -2.52
N THR A 107 14.51 16.20 -2.91
CA THR A 107 13.18 16.68 -3.31
C THR A 107 12.69 16.07 -4.63
N SER A 108 13.58 15.46 -5.41
CA SER A 108 13.23 14.72 -6.63
C SER A 108 12.89 13.25 -6.37
N THR A 109 13.04 12.77 -5.14
CA THR A 109 12.68 11.39 -4.79
C THR A 109 11.18 11.18 -4.85
N THR A 110 10.81 10.01 -5.36
CA THR A 110 9.42 9.54 -5.41
C THR A 110 9.34 8.15 -4.81
N TYR A 111 8.15 7.76 -4.36
CA TYR A 111 7.93 6.43 -3.81
C TYR A 111 6.58 5.86 -4.22
N ILE A 112 6.48 4.53 -4.18
CA ILE A 112 5.21 3.79 -4.22
C ILE A 112 5.21 2.89 -2.99
N ALA A 113 4.21 3.05 -2.12
CA ALA A 113 4.06 2.13 -0.99
C ALA A 113 3.79 0.70 -1.51
N ALA A 114 4.51 -0.28 -0.97
CA ALA A 114 4.41 -1.67 -1.41
C ALA A 114 2.98 -2.24 -1.29
N SER A 115 2.17 -1.70 -0.38
CA SER A 115 0.75 -2.05 -0.22
C SER A 115 -0.07 -1.84 -1.49
N TYR A 116 0.19 -0.78 -2.27
CA TYR A 116 -0.50 -0.56 -3.55
C TYR A 116 -0.12 -1.59 -4.60
N VAL A 117 1.15 -2.00 -4.63
CA VAL A 117 1.63 -3.06 -5.53
C VAL A 117 0.97 -4.38 -5.17
N LYS A 118 0.95 -4.73 -3.88
CA LYS A 118 0.28 -5.94 -3.39
C LYS A 118 -1.22 -5.94 -3.63
N PHE A 119 -1.87 -4.78 -3.53
CA PHE A 119 -3.27 -4.63 -3.86
C PHE A 119 -3.55 -4.96 -5.34
N ALA A 120 -2.76 -4.44 -6.27
CA ALA A 120 -2.91 -4.74 -7.70
C ALA A 120 -2.58 -6.22 -8.02
N GLU A 121 -1.50 -6.77 -7.45
CA GLU A 121 -1.10 -8.17 -7.62
C GLU A 121 -2.17 -9.14 -7.09
N ALA A 122 -2.79 -8.83 -5.94
CA ALA A 122 -3.89 -9.63 -5.38
C ALA A 122 -5.12 -9.66 -6.32
N GLY A 123 -5.31 -8.61 -7.13
CA GLY A 123 -6.30 -8.57 -8.21
C GLY A 123 -5.88 -9.34 -9.48
N GLY A 124 -4.72 -10.00 -9.48
CA GLY A 124 -4.20 -10.74 -10.64
C GLY A 124 -3.48 -9.87 -11.68
N ALA A 125 -3.17 -8.61 -11.36
CA ALA A 125 -2.48 -7.70 -12.27
C ALA A 125 -0.96 -7.69 -12.06
N ARG A 126 -0.23 -7.34 -13.13
CA ARG A 126 1.17 -6.89 -13.05
C ARG A 126 1.21 -5.38 -12.88
N VAL A 127 2.30 -4.84 -12.36
CA VAL A 127 2.44 -3.40 -12.09
C VAL A 127 3.56 -2.77 -12.91
N ILE A 128 3.28 -1.59 -13.46
CA ILE A 128 4.29 -0.66 -13.98
C ILE A 128 4.28 0.60 -13.11
N PRO A 129 5.43 1.06 -12.59
CA PRO A 129 5.51 2.32 -11.88
C PRO A 129 5.44 3.49 -12.88
N LEU A 130 4.51 4.41 -12.62
CA LEU A 130 4.41 5.69 -13.33
C LEU A 130 5.07 6.75 -12.44
N ILE A 131 6.23 7.26 -12.85
CA ILE A 131 7.02 8.17 -12.00
C ILE A 131 6.56 9.59 -12.25
N TYR A 132 6.00 10.27 -11.26
CA TYR A 132 5.26 11.52 -11.51
C TYR A 132 6.15 12.66 -12.05
N ASN A 133 7.43 12.68 -11.69
CA ASN A 133 8.39 13.71 -12.08
C ASN A 133 9.39 13.26 -13.15
N GLU A 134 9.13 12.15 -13.84
CA GLU A 134 9.90 11.79 -15.03
C GLU A 134 9.49 12.63 -16.25
N PRO A 135 10.29 12.67 -17.33
CA PRO A 135 9.90 13.35 -18.56
C PRO A 135 8.52 12.90 -19.03
N GLU A 136 7.66 13.87 -19.36
CA GLU A 136 6.26 13.61 -19.68
C GLU A 136 6.11 12.62 -20.83
N GLU A 137 6.97 12.72 -21.85
CA GLU A 137 6.98 11.80 -22.99
C GLU A 137 7.21 10.35 -22.55
N LEU A 138 8.10 10.12 -21.58
CA LEU A 138 8.37 8.80 -21.04
C LEU A 138 7.21 8.29 -20.17
N LEU A 139 6.64 9.16 -19.34
CA LEU A 139 5.48 8.83 -18.51
C LEU A 139 4.30 8.38 -19.37
N PHE A 140 3.99 9.13 -20.44
CA PHE A 140 2.88 8.80 -21.33
C PHE A 140 3.19 7.58 -22.20
N GLN A 141 4.44 7.34 -22.61
CA GLN A 141 4.82 6.07 -23.22
C GLN A 141 4.53 4.88 -22.31
N LYS A 142 4.80 4.98 -20.99
CA LYS A 142 4.43 3.93 -20.04
C LYS A 142 2.92 3.79 -19.89
N LEU A 143 2.18 4.91 -19.93
CA LEU A 143 0.73 4.90 -19.84
C LEU A 143 0.06 4.14 -20.99
N GLU A 144 0.64 4.17 -22.18
CA GLU A 144 0.17 3.37 -23.33
C GLU A 144 0.38 1.85 -23.12
N LEU A 145 1.28 1.44 -22.22
CA LEU A 145 1.56 0.02 -21.93
C LEU A 145 0.66 -0.58 -20.85
N VAL A 146 -0.11 0.24 -20.14
CA VAL A 146 -0.99 -0.23 -19.05
C VAL A 146 -2.44 -0.31 -19.50
N ASN A 147 -3.23 -1.09 -18.76
CA ASN A 147 -4.65 -1.31 -18.97
C ASN A 147 -5.53 -0.51 -18.00
N GLY A 148 -4.93 0.25 -17.08
CA GLY A 148 -5.62 1.07 -16.08
C GLY A 148 -4.63 1.70 -15.11
N VAL A 149 -5.10 2.62 -14.27
CA VAL A 149 -4.25 3.39 -13.35
C VAL A 149 -4.80 3.42 -11.93
N ILE A 150 -3.90 3.31 -10.94
CA ILE A 150 -4.17 3.61 -9.55
C ILE A 150 -3.50 4.94 -9.17
N PHE A 151 -4.30 5.86 -8.64
CA PHE A 151 -3.79 7.06 -7.94
C PHE A 151 -3.71 6.78 -6.45
N THR A 152 -2.51 6.91 -5.90
CA THR A 152 -2.23 6.57 -4.50
C THR A 152 -2.75 7.63 -3.53
N GLY A 153 -2.80 7.24 -2.26
CA GLY A 153 -2.93 8.18 -1.14
C GLY A 153 -1.67 9.03 -0.98
N GLY A 154 -1.70 9.94 -0.01
CA GLY A 154 -0.58 10.83 0.31
C GLY A 154 -1.04 12.22 0.70
N TRP A 155 -0.15 13.20 0.60
CA TRP A 155 -0.38 14.56 1.09
C TRP A 155 -0.17 15.65 0.02
N ALA A 156 0.50 15.34 -1.08
CA ALA A 156 0.87 16.31 -2.11
C ALA A 156 -0.34 16.77 -2.95
N LYS A 157 -1.13 17.71 -2.41
CA LYS A 157 -2.31 18.29 -3.09
C LYS A 157 -2.00 19.43 -4.07
N LYS A 158 -0.75 19.94 -4.09
CA LYS A 158 -0.37 21.15 -4.83
C LYS A 158 0.76 20.87 -5.82
N TYR A 159 0.90 21.76 -6.81
CA TYR A 159 1.98 21.79 -7.81
C TYR A 159 1.94 20.67 -8.85
N GLU A 160 3.10 20.33 -9.40
CA GLU A 160 3.34 19.43 -10.53
C GLU A 160 2.64 18.08 -10.41
N TYR A 161 2.53 17.53 -9.19
CA TYR A 161 1.83 16.26 -8.97
C TYR A 161 0.35 16.33 -9.37
N PHE A 162 -0.36 17.40 -8.99
CA PHE A 162 -1.75 17.59 -9.38
C PHE A 162 -1.91 17.69 -10.91
N ASP A 163 -1.00 18.42 -11.56
CA ASP A 163 -1.04 18.59 -13.01
C ASP A 163 -0.83 17.27 -13.74
N ILE A 164 0.08 16.42 -13.24
CA ILE A 164 0.31 15.07 -13.79
C ILE A 164 -0.91 14.17 -13.58
N VAL A 165 -1.50 14.16 -12.38
CA VAL A 165 -2.74 13.41 -12.10
C VAL A 165 -3.85 13.85 -13.06
N LYS A 166 -4.02 15.17 -13.25
CA LYS A 166 -5.01 15.73 -14.17
C LYS A 166 -4.76 15.31 -15.61
N LYS A 167 -3.52 15.33 -16.09
CA LYS A 167 -3.19 14.90 -17.46
C LYS A 167 -3.45 13.41 -17.67
N ILE A 168 -3.03 12.55 -16.74
CA ILE A 168 -3.31 11.10 -16.80
C ILE A 168 -4.82 10.85 -16.77
N PHE A 169 -5.56 11.53 -15.91
CA PHE A 169 -7.01 11.40 -15.81
C PHE A 169 -7.72 11.83 -17.11
N ASN A 170 -7.31 12.96 -17.71
CA ASN A 170 -7.84 13.38 -18.99
C ASN A 170 -7.54 12.38 -20.11
N LYS A 171 -6.32 11.81 -20.13
CA LYS A 171 -5.97 10.75 -21.09
C LYS A 171 -6.82 9.50 -20.92
N ALA A 172 -7.14 9.13 -19.68
CA ALA A 172 -8.07 8.05 -19.39
C ALA A 172 -9.49 8.36 -19.91
N LEU A 173 -9.98 9.59 -19.74
CA LEU A 173 -11.26 10.02 -20.30
C LEU A 173 -11.27 9.90 -21.83
N GLU A 174 -10.24 10.43 -22.50
CA GLU A 174 -10.09 10.34 -23.97
C GLU A 174 -10.16 8.89 -24.48
N ARG A 175 -9.51 7.94 -23.78
CA ARG A 175 -9.55 6.52 -24.13
C ARG A 175 -10.96 5.93 -23.97
N ASN A 176 -11.62 6.22 -22.84
CA ASN A 176 -12.98 5.75 -22.61
C ASN A 176 -13.98 6.35 -23.61
N ASP A 177 -13.85 7.63 -23.95
CA ASP A 177 -14.68 8.31 -24.96
C ASP A 177 -14.47 7.73 -26.37
N ALA A 178 -13.26 7.23 -26.66
CA ALA A 178 -12.94 6.49 -27.88
C ALA A 178 -13.44 5.03 -27.88
N GLY A 179 -14.14 4.60 -26.82
CA GLY A 179 -14.65 3.23 -26.67
C GLY A 179 -13.62 2.23 -26.13
N GLU A 180 -12.45 2.69 -25.72
CA GLU A 180 -11.43 1.86 -25.06
C GLU A 180 -11.59 1.93 -23.54
N HIS A 181 -12.07 0.85 -22.93
CA HIS A 181 -12.32 0.81 -21.50
C HIS A 181 -11.01 0.90 -20.69
N PHE A 182 -10.79 2.05 -20.05
CA PHE A 182 -9.58 2.34 -19.28
C PHE A 182 -9.92 2.77 -17.84
N PRO A 183 -9.95 1.83 -16.88
CA PRO A 183 -10.32 2.13 -15.50
C PRO A 183 -9.27 2.97 -14.77
N VAL A 184 -9.75 3.91 -13.95
CA VAL A 184 -8.95 4.69 -13.01
C VAL A 184 -9.49 4.46 -11.59
N PHE A 185 -8.59 4.18 -10.66
CA PHE A 185 -8.93 3.94 -9.26
C PHE A 185 -8.17 4.87 -8.32
N GLY A 186 -8.89 5.75 -7.62
CA GLY A 186 -8.30 6.72 -6.68
C GLY A 186 -8.48 6.28 -5.23
N ILE A 187 -7.39 6.27 -4.46
CA ILE A 187 -7.40 5.91 -3.03
C ILE A 187 -6.98 7.13 -2.21
N CYS A 188 -7.76 7.50 -1.19
CA CYS A 188 -7.48 8.65 -0.30
C CYS A 188 -7.22 9.92 -1.13
N LEU A 189 -6.01 10.46 -1.13
CA LEU A 189 -5.61 11.61 -1.97
C LEU A 189 -6.00 11.41 -3.44
N GLY A 190 -5.84 10.22 -4.02
CA GLY A 190 -6.24 9.96 -5.40
C GLY A 190 -7.73 10.23 -5.65
N PHE A 191 -8.59 9.86 -4.70
CA PHE A 191 -10.03 10.14 -4.76
C PHE A 191 -10.33 11.64 -4.60
N GLU A 192 -9.63 12.32 -3.68
CA GLU A 192 -9.77 13.76 -3.50
C GLU A 192 -9.42 14.53 -4.78
N LEU A 193 -8.29 14.20 -5.41
CA LEU A 193 -7.83 14.87 -6.63
C LEU A 193 -8.78 14.63 -7.80
N MET A 194 -9.26 13.40 -7.98
CA MET A 194 -10.27 13.09 -8.99
C MET A 194 -11.55 13.92 -8.77
N SER A 195 -12.02 14.03 -7.53
CA SER A 195 -13.20 14.82 -7.19
C SER A 195 -13.02 16.30 -7.54
N ILE A 196 -11.83 16.87 -7.25
CA ILE A 196 -11.49 18.26 -7.63
C ILE A 196 -11.44 18.42 -9.15
N ILE A 197 -10.85 17.46 -9.88
CA ILE A 197 -10.74 17.52 -11.35
C ILE A 197 -12.14 17.49 -11.98
N ILE A 198 -12.99 16.56 -11.55
CA ILE A 198 -14.35 16.37 -12.09
C ILE A 198 -15.24 17.58 -11.78
N SER A 199 -15.24 18.04 -10.52
CA SER A 199 -16.05 19.18 -10.10
C SER A 199 -15.55 20.52 -10.62
N GLN A 200 -14.30 20.59 -11.09
CA GLN A 200 -13.59 21.81 -11.44
C GLN A 200 -13.55 22.84 -10.30
N ASN A 201 -13.68 22.37 -9.06
CA ASN A 201 -13.76 23.20 -7.87
C ASN A 201 -12.77 22.69 -6.81
N ARG A 202 -11.87 23.56 -6.34
CA ARG A 202 -10.84 23.23 -5.33
C ARG A 202 -11.36 23.28 -3.90
N ASP A 203 -12.54 23.85 -3.69
CA ASP A 203 -13.13 24.09 -2.38
C ASP A 203 -14.24 23.08 -2.04
N ILE A 204 -14.30 21.95 -2.76
CA ILE A 204 -15.28 20.87 -2.50
C ILE A 204 -14.93 19.99 -1.31
N LEU A 205 -13.70 20.11 -0.78
CA LEU A 205 -13.21 19.30 0.33
C LEU A 205 -13.39 20.06 1.63
N GLU A 206 -13.88 19.37 2.65
CA GLU A 206 -13.95 19.87 4.01
C GLU A 206 -12.99 19.10 4.92
N ARG A 207 -12.67 19.69 6.08
CA ARG A 207 -11.91 19.00 7.11
C ARG A 207 -12.82 18.04 7.84
N PHE A 208 -12.38 16.80 7.96
CA PHE A 208 -13.05 15.77 8.72
C PHE A 208 -12.02 15.00 9.55
N ASP A 209 -12.35 14.70 10.80
CA ASP A 209 -11.47 13.96 11.71
C ASP A 209 -11.62 12.46 11.49
N ALA A 210 -10.75 11.90 10.64
CA ALA A 210 -10.70 10.48 10.31
C ALA A 210 -9.27 9.93 10.24
N GLU A 211 -8.29 10.66 10.80
CA GLU A 211 -6.94 10.14 10.92
C GLU A 211 -6.93 8.96 11.89
N ASP A 212 -6.27 7.86 11.51
CA ASP A 212 -6.17 6.61 12.28
C ASP A 212 -7.51 6.03 12.77
N ASN A 213 -8.60 6.28 12.02
CA ASN A 213 -9.95 5.84 12.39
C ASN A 213 -10.47 4.71 11.49
N ALA A 214 -10.60 3.51 12.04
CA ALA A 214 -11.27 2.40 11.38
C ALA A 214 -12.80 2.57 11.48
N SER A 215 -13.50 2.51 10.34
CA SER A 215 -14.96 2.69 10.28
C SER A 215 -15.62 1.65 9.38
N SER A 216 -16.94 1.53 9.48
CA SER A 216 -17.76 0.70 8.61
C SER A 216 -18.30 1.51 7.43
N LEU A 217 -18.51 0.85 6.29
CA LEU A 217 -19.17 1.46 5.14
C LEU A 217 -20.68 1.45 5.39
N GLN A 218 -21.29 2.63 5.41
CA GLN A 218 -22.75 2.77 5.49
C GLN A 218 -23.31 2.91 4.08
N PHE A 219 -24.00 1.89 3.58
CA PHE A 219 -24.65 1.95 2.27
C PHE A 219 -25.87 2.88 2.32
N VAL A 220 -26.03 3.69 1.27
CA VAL A 220 -27.23 4.51 1.10
C VAL A 220 -28.43 3.59 0.79
N GLU A 221 -29.59 3.91 1.36
CA GLU A 221 -30.81 3.14 1.11
C GLU A 221 -31.14 3.05 -0.38
N ASN A 222 -31.63 1.87 -0.81
CA ASN A 222 -32.05 1.58 -2.20
C ASN A 222 -30.93 1.67 -3.25
N ILE A 223 -29.66 1.46 -2.88
CA ILE A 223 -28.56 1.44 -3.85
C ILE A 223 -28.64 0.23 -4.79
N ASN A 224 -28.62 0.49 -6.09
CA ASN A 224 -28.49 -0.57 -7.09
C ASN A 224 -27.01 -0.95 -7.25
N ILE A 225 -26.60 -2.07 -6.67
CA ILE A 225 -25.22 -2.56 -6.73
C ILE A 225 -24.81 -3.13 -8.09
N LYS A 226 -25.77 -3.36 -9.01
CA LYS A 226 -25.48 -3.93 -10.33
C LYS A 226 -24.63 -2.96 -11.16
N GLY A 227 -23.53 -3.45 -11.72
CA GLY A 227 -22.56 -2.67 -12.48
C GLY A 227 -21.56 -1.89 -11.62
N THR A 228 -21.67 -1.96 -10.29
CA THR A 228 -20.75 -1.27 -9.37
C THR A 228 -19.62 -2.20 -8.91
N LEU A 229 -18.63 -1.64 -8.20
CA LEU A 229 -17.57 -2.39 -7.54
C LEU A 229 -18.12 -3.51 -6.63
N PHE A 230 -19.28 -3.29 -6.00
CA PHE A 230 -19.89 -4.19 -5.03
C PHE A 230 -20.72 -5.31 -5.67
N GLN A 231 -20.91 -5.33 -7.00
CA GLN A 231 -21.74 -6.33 -7.67
C GLN A 231 -21.31 -7.78 -7.36
N ARG A 232 -20.01 -8.01 -7.16
CA ARG A 232 -19.44 -9.35 -6.93
C ARG A 232 -19.25 -9.69 -5.45
N PHE A 233 -19.66 -8.81 -4.54
CA PHE A 233 -19.54 -9.08 -3.11
C PHE A 233 -20.64 -10.04 -2.67
N PRO A 234 -20.34 -11.03 -1.81
CA PRO A 234 -21.35 -11.82 -1.11
C PRO A 234 -22.32 -10.92 -0.34
N PRO A 235 -23.63 -11.24 -0.29
CA PRO A 235 -24.62 -10.44 0.44
C PRO A 235 -24.27 -10.20 1.91
N GLU A 236 -23.50 -11.09 2.55
CA GLU A 236 -23.09 -10.98 3.94
C GLU A 236 -21.99 -9.92 4.17
N LEU A 237 -21.35 -9.43 3.10
CA LEU A 237 -20.32 -8.39 3.13
C LEU A 237 -20.84 -7.00 2.69
N LEU A 238 -22.15 -6.88 2.43
CA LEU A 238 -22.83 -5.65 2.04
C LEU A 238 -23.78 -5.21 3.16
#